data_AF-A0A2V8JLM2-F1
#
_entry.id   AF-A0A2V8JLM2-F1
#
_cell.length_a   1.000
_cell.length_b   1.000
_cell.length_c   1.000
_cell.angle_alpha   90.00
_cell.angle_beta   90.00
_cell.angle_gamma   90.00
#
_symmetry.space_group_name_H-M   'P 1'
#
loop_
_entity.id
_entity.type
_entity.pdbx_description
1 polymer ?
#
loop_
_entity_poly.entity_id
_entity_poly.type
_entity_poly.pdbx_seq_one_letter_code
_entity_poly.pdbx_strand_id
1 'polypeptide(L)'
;NGKDVIDRPRLGFTVVKEPPKRQYVNFVINSAQEPAVFAIPPNSPNWQAPISEATFLEDVDLVWAMAHMHVRGKDMTYKLTYPDGRTETILSIQNYDYNWQLGYQFKPIRLPKGTKLTVIADYDNSPNNRANPDPNRTVYWGDQAWEEMMSPFFAVIAGRNIDAKKILITPTAARPGA
;
A
#
# COMPACT_ATOMS: atom_id res chain seq x y z
N ASN A 1 10.98 28.19 16.91
CA ASN A 1 12.28 28.74 16.43
C ASN A 1 12.69 28.03 15.15
N GLY A 2 12.45 28.66 14.01
CA GLY A 2 12.98 28.27 12.71
C GLY A 2 13.46 29.53 11.99
N LYS A 3 14.42 29.39 11.07
CA LYS A 3 14.82 30.46 10.14
C LYS A 3 14.39 30.05 8.75
N ASP A 4 13.93 31.00 7.95
CA ASP A 4 13.65 30.76 6.54
C ASP A 4 14.92 30.26 5.84
N VAL A 5 14.77 29.18 5.09
CA VAL A 5 15.83 28.60 4.27
C VAL A 5 15.26 28.30 2.89
N ILE A 6 16.10 28.40 1.87
CA ILE A 6 15.76 27.98 0.51
C ILE A 6 16.33 26.59 0.31
N ASP A 7 15.46 25.60 0.17
CA ASP A 7 15.85 24.26 -0.27
C ASP A 7 15.82 24.16 -1.81
N ARG A 8 16.70 23.33 -2.36
CA ARG A 8 16.83 23.08 -3.81
C ARG A 8 17.08 21.58 -4.06
N PRO A 9 16.08 20.71 -3.81
CA PRO A 9 16.25 19.28 -4.01
C PRO A 9 16.54 18.99 -5.48
N ARG A 10 17.42 18.01 -5.73
CA ARG A 10 17.81 17.57 -7.08
C ARG A 10 17.71 16.07 -7.18
N LEU A 11 17.24 15.58 -8.31
CA LEU A 11 17.18 14.16 -8.65
C LEU A 11 17.94 13.93 -9.97
N GLY A 12 18.83 12.95 -9.96
CA GLY A 12 19.57 12.53 -11.15
C GLY A 12 19.04 11.21 -11.67
N PHE A 13 18.92 11.07 -12.99
CA PHE A 13 18.50 9.84 -13.64
C PHE A 13 19.59 9.34 -14.57
N THR A 14 19.73 8.01 -14.63
CA THR A 14 20.48 7.35 -15.71
C THR A 14 19.47 6.87 -16.74
N VAL A 15 19.59 7.36 -17.98
CA VAL A 15 18.68 6.99 -19.07
C VAL A 15 19.43 6.07 -20.04
N VAL A 16 18.87 4.88 -20.27
CA VAL A 16 19.42 3.91 -21.23
C VAL A 16 19.12 4.34 -22.67
N LYS A 17 20.00 3.98 -23.62
CA LYS A 17 19.85 4.33 -25.04
C LYS A 17 18.74 3.55 -25.74
N GLU A 18 18.55 2.30 -25.34
CA GLU A 18 17.58 1.39 -25.94
C GLU A 18 16.43 1.11 -24.96
N PRO A 19 15.17 1.06 -25.43
CA PRO A 19 14.04 0.72 -24.57
C PRO A 19 14.17 -0.68 -23.95
N PRO A 20 13.82 -0.86 -22.66
CA PRO A 20 13.92 -2.16 -22.00
C PRO A 20 12.90 -3.17 -22.56
N LYS A 21 13.24 -4.46 -22.49
CA LYS A 21 12.39 -5.58 -22.94
C LYS A 21 11.22 -5.88 -22.00
N ARG A 22 11.25 -5.35 -20.78
CA ARG A 22 10.22 -5.47 -19.75
C ARG A 22 10.06 -4.11 -19.08
N GLN A 23 8.89 -3.86 -18.50
CA GLN A 23 8.59 -2.59 -17.83
C GLN A 23 8.32 -2.81 -16.36
N TYR A 24 8.76 -1.86 -15.54
CA TYR A 24 8.44 -1.77 -14.12
C TYR A 24 7.18 -0.93 -13.96
N VAL A 25 6.19 -1.46 -13.26
CA VAL A 25 4.90 -0.79 -13.06
C VAL A 25 4.58 -0.78 -11.58
N ASN A 26 4.34 0.42 -11.05
CA ASN A 26 3.91 0.65 -9.67
C ASN A 26 2.40 0.70 -9.59
N PHE A 27 1.88 0.12 -8.52
CA PHE A 27 0.47 0.13 -8.18
C PHE A 27 0.28 0.57 -6.73
N VAL A 28 -0.86 1.19 -6.49
CA VAL A 28 -1.46 1.39 -5.18
C VAL A 28 -2.88 0.86 -5.24
N ILE A 29 -3.28 0.08 -4.24
CA ILE A 29 -4.62 -0.49 -4.15
C ILE A 29 -5.29 -0.04 -2.86
N ASN A 30 -5.78 1.19 -2.82
CA ASN A 30 -6.40 1.71 -1.60
C ASN A 30 -7.62 0.87 -1.20
N SER A 31 -7.83 0.71 0.10
CA SER A 31 -9.09 0.13 0.60
C SER A 31 -10.28 1.08 0.38
N ALA A 32 -11.48 0.64 0.76
CA ALA A 32 -12.67 1.48 0.71
C ALA A 32 -12.46 2.77 1.53
N GLN A 33 -12.77 3.92 0.93
CA GLN A 33 -12.52 5.25 1.52
C GLN A 33 -13.81 5.90 2.05
N GLU A 34 -14.97 5.29 1.79
CA GLU A 34 -16.26 5.86 2.19
C GLU A 34 -16.38 5.90 3.72
N PRO A 35 -16.77 7.02 4.35
CA PRO A 35 -16.88 7.14 5.80
C PRO A 35 -17.81 6.13 6.47
N ALA A 36 -18.76 5.56 5.72
CA ALA A 36 -19.64 4.50 6.21
C ALA A 36 -18.93 3.15 6.41
N VAL A 37 -17.74 2.97 5.80
CA VAL A 37 -16.98 1.73 5.80
C VAL A 37 -15.63 1.94 6.49
N PHE A 38 -14.95 3.05 6.20
CA PHE A 38 -13.69 3.43 6.84
C PHE A 38 -13.94 4.45 7.95
N ALA A 39 -14.25 3.93 9.15
CA ALA A 39 -14.49 4.73 10.35
C ALA A 39 -13.86 4.03 11.56
N ILE A 40 -12.64 4.42 11.89
CA ILE A 40 -11.90 3.88 13.01
C ILE A 40 -12.56 4.39 14.30
N PRO A 41 -13.12 3.53 15.15
CA PRO A 41 -13.81 3.98 16.35
C PRO A 41 -12.84 4.61 17.36
N PRO A 42 -13.31 5.54 18.20
CA PRO A 42 -12.57 6.01 19.36
C PRO A 42 -12.09 4.85 20.24
N ASN A 43 -10.91 5.02 20.84
CA ASN A 43 -10.36 4.10 21.85
C ASN A 43 -10.18 2.64 21.38
N SER A 44 -10.15 2.38 20.08
CA SER A 44 -9.99 1.02 19.53
C SER A 44 -8.51 0.68 19.33
N PRO A 45 -7.93 -0.29 20.06
CA PRO A 45 -6.52 -0.66 19.93
C PRO A 45 -6.21 -1.61 18.76
N ASN A 46 -7.27 -2.16 18.14
CA ASN A 46 -7.20 -3.13 17.05
C ASN A 46 -8.45 -2.95 16.17
N TRP A 47 -8.38 -2.07 15.19
CA TRP A 47 -9.42 -1.95 14.18
C TRP A 47 -8.86 -2.34 12.82
N GLN A 48 -9.41 -3.41 12.24
CA GLN A 48 -9.02 -3.85 10.91
C GLN A 48 -9.71 -2.98 9.85
N ALA A 49 -8.93 -2.42 8.94
CA ALA A 49 -9.49 -1.72 7.79
C ALA A 49 -10.23 -2.67 6.83
N PRO A 50 -11.07 -2.11 5.95
CA PRO A 50 -11.57 -2.85 4.80
C PRO A 50 -10.41 -3.46 4.02
N ILE A 51 -10.55 -4.73 3.65
CA ILE A 51 -9.50 -5.47 2.94
C ILE A 51 -9.29 -4.83 1.56
N SER A 52 -8.03 -4.64 1.19
CA SER A 52 -7.68 -4.30 -0.19
C SER A 52 -7.29 -5.55 -0.97
N GLU A 53 -7.81 -5.67 -2.19
CA GLU A 53 -7.57 -6.84 -3.03
C GLU A 53 -7.32 -6.46 -4.48
N ALA A 54 -6.48 -7.24 -5.16
CA ALA A 54 -6.28 -7.15 -6.59
C ALA A 54 -6.14 -8.54 -7.20
N THR A 55 -6.65 -8.74 -8.41
CA THR A 55 -6.42 -9.95 -9.20
C THR A 55 -5.58 -9.60 -10.40
N PHE A 56 -4.44 -10.28 -10.56
CA PHE A 56 -3.56 -10.11 -11.71
C PHE A 56 -4.18 -10.76 -12.95
N LEU A 57 -4.26 -10.01 -14.04
CA LEU A 57 -4.82 -10.45 -15.32
C LEU A 57 -3.76 -10.85 -16.35
N GLU A 58 -2.49 -10.70 -15.99
CA GLU A 58 -1.30 -11.02 -16.78
C GLU A 58 -0.28 -11.75 -15.93
N ASP A 59 0.61 -12.51 -16.57
CA ASP A 59 1.79 -13.08 -15.90
C ASP A 59 2.80 -11.97 -15.61
N VAL A 60 3.16 -11.80 -14.34
CA VAL A 60 4.09 -10.74 -13.90
C VAL A 60 5.08 -11.25 -12.86
N ASP A 61 6.14 -10.49 -12.62
CA ASP A 61 7.06 -10.73 -11.50
C ASP A 61 6.86 -9.63 -10.43
N LEU A 62 6.40 -9.97 -9.23
CA LEU A 62 6.35 -9.04 -8.10
C LEU A 62 7.77 -8.82 -7.56
N VAL A 63 8.19 -7.57 -7.45
CA VAL A 63 9.59 -7.23 -7.12
C VAL A 63 9.73 -6.27 -5.94
N TRP A 64 8.65 -5.62 -5.54
CA TRP A 64 8.69 -4.63 -4.47
C TRP A 64 7.31 -4.42 -3.83
N ALA A 65 7.27 -4.11 -2.53
CA ALA A 65 6.08 -3.66 -1.83
C ALA A 65 6.39 -2.69 -0.69
N MET A 66 5.42 -1.88 -0.27
CA MET A 66 5.54 -0.90 0.81
C MET A 66 4.19 -0.69 1.47
N ALA A 67 4.18 -0.60 2.81
CA ALA A 67 3.01 -0.13 3.54
C ALA A 67 3.02 1.39 3.67
N HIS A 68 1.89 2.02 3.37
CA HIS A 68 1.61 3.41 3.67
C HIS A 68 0.34 3.51 4.51
N MET A 69 0.50 4.03 5.72
CA MET A 69 -0.55 4.35 6.69
C MET A 69 -0.12 5.59 7.47
N HIS A 70 -1.05 6.28 8.15
CA HIS A 70 -0.70 7.42 8.99
C HIS A 70 -0.44 6.98 10.44
N VAL A 71 -0.61 7.90 11.37
CA VAL A 71 -0.11 7.83 12.75
C VAL A 71 -0.76 6.73 13.61
N ARG A 72 -1.87 6.14 13.15
CA ARG A 72 -2.55 5.01 13.81
C ARG A 72 -2.29 3.68 13.15
N GLY A 73 -1.56 3.65 12.03
CA GLY A 73 -1.16 2.41 11.40
C GLY A 73 -0.44 1.48 12.38
N LYS A 74 -0.89 0.23 12.48
CA LYS A 74 -0.36 -0.74 13.45
C LYS A 74 0.42 -1.86 12.79
N ASP A 75 -0.15 -2.45 11.76
CA ASP A 75 0.50 -3.49 10.98
C ASP A 75 -0.15 -3.59 9.59
N MET A 76 0.59 -4.21 8.66
CA MET A 76 0.11 -4.50 7.31
C MET A 76 0.69 -5.82 6.81
N THR A 77 -0.16 -6.68 6.27
CA THR A 77 0.19 -8.00 5.76
C THR A 77 -0.27 -8.18 4.31
N TYR A 78 0.64 -8.62 3.44
CA TYR A 78 0.41 -8.95 2.04
C TYR A 78 0.36 -10.46 1.87
N LYS A 79 -0.73 -10.96 1.28
CA LYS A 79 -0.92 -12.38 0.98
C LYS A 79 -1.19 -12.58 -0.51
N LEU A 80 -0.61 -13.62 -1.08
CA LEU A 80 -0.91 -14.07 -2.42
C LEU A 80 -1.68 -15.38 -2.36
N THR A 81 -2.77 -15.47 -3.11
CA THR A 81 -3.48 -16.72 -3.40
C THR A 81 -3.34 -17.03 -4.88
N TYR A 82 -2.71 -18.14 -5.20
CA TYR A 82 -2.43 -18.58 -6.57
C TYR A 82 -3.65 -19.28 -7.19
N PRO A 83 -3.72 -19.40 -8.54
CA PRO A 83 -4.81 -20.10 -9.22
C PRO A 83 -4.98 -21.58 -8.81
N ASP A 84 -3.92 -22.21 -8.29
CA ASP A 84 -3.93 -23.58 -7.77
C ASP A 84 -4.48 -23.69 -6.33
N GLY A 85 -4.86 -22.56 -5.71
CA GLY A 85 -5.36 -22.46 -4.34
C GLY A 85 -4.28 -22.29 -3.28
N ARG A 86 -2.99 -22.40 -3.63
CA ARG A 86 -1.90 -22.16 -2.68
C ARG A 86 -1.93 -20.72 -2.20
N THR A 87 -1.70 -20.51 -0.90
CA THR A 87 -1.62 -19.18 -0.30
C THR A 87 -0.30 -18.99 0.42
N GLU A 88 0.30 -17.81 0.29
CA GLU A 88 1.53 -17.43 0.97
C GLU A 88 1.47 -15.99 1.48
N THR A 89 2.15 -15.72 2.60
CA THR A 89 2.37 -14.35 3.08
C THR A 89 3.73 -13.89 2.58
N ILE A 90 3.75 -12.83 1.76
CA ILE A 90 4.99 -12.34 1.13
C ILE A 90 5.61 -11.14 1.87
N LEU A 91 4.80 -10.43 2.66
CA LEU A 91 5.26 -9.35 3.51
C LEU A 91 4.34 -9.25 4.73
N SER A 92 4.93 -9.14 5.91
CA SER A 92 4.23 -8.90 7.17
C SER A 92 5.02 -7.87 7.95
N ILE A 93 4.50 -6.64 8.03
CA ILE A 93 5.10 -5.54 8.78
C ILE A 93 4.37 -5.48 10.12
N GLN A 94 5.00 -6.04 11.13
CA GLN A 94 4.53 -6.01 12.51
C GLN A 94 5.12 -4.79 13.22
N ASN A 95 4.35 -4.11 14.08
CA ASN A 95 4.76 -2.87 14.73
C ASN A 95 5.15 -1.78 13.72
N TYR A 96 4.23 -1.47 12.83
CA TYR A 96 4.40 -0.40 11.85
C TYR A 96 4.78 0.93 12.54
N ASP A 97 5.76 1.62 11.98
CA ASP A 97 6.17 2.96 12.39
C ASP A 97 5.93 3.91 11.23
N TYR A 98 5.06 4.90 11.42
CA TYR A 98 4.71 5.88 10.39
C TYR A 98 5.92 6.71 9.92
N ASN A 99 6.98 6.79 10.73
CA ASN A 99 8.24 7.44 10.35
C ASN A 99 9.11 6.57 9.43
N TRP A 100 8.81 5.27 9.33
CA TRP A 100 9.59 4.27 8.59
C TRP A 100 8.77 3.65 7.47
N GLN A 101 8.50 4.44 6.43
CA GLN A 101 7.73 3.99 5.27
C GLN A 101 8.66 3.61 4.12
N LEU A 102 9.50 2.61 4.36
CA LEU A 102 10.43 2.12 3.34
C LEU A 102 9.83 0.97 2.54
N GLY A 103 10.32 0.85 1.32
CA GLY A 103 9.97 -0.24 0.43
C GLY A 103 10.83 -1.47 0.61
N TYR A 104 10.19 -2.63 0.52
CA TYR A 104 10.79 -3.95 0.64
C TYR A 104 11.00 -4.53 -0.76
N GLN A 105 12.26 -4.84 -1.10
CA GLN A 105 12.60 -5.50 -2.36
C GLN A 105 12.50 -7.01 -2.22
N PHE A 106 11.92 -7.66 -3.21
CA PHE A 106 11.85 -9.11 -3.28
C PHE A 106 12.85 -9.65 -4.29
N LYS A 107 13.36 -10.87 -4.03
CA LYS A 107 13.74 -11.72 -5.15
C LYS A 107 12.47 -11.91 -5.99
N PRO A 108 12.49 -11.66 -7.32
CA PRO A 108 11.28 -11.64 -8.13
C PRO A 108 10.38 -12.86 -7.89
N ILE A 109 9.13 -12.61 -7.50
CA ILE A 109 8.12 -13.64 -7.25
C ILE A 109 7.23 -13.72 -8.50
N ARG A 110 7.28 -14.86 -9.19
CA ARG A 110 6.44 -15.08 -10.38
C ARG A 110 4.98 -15.20 -9.96
N LEU A 111 4.15 -14.31 -10.47
CA LEU A 111 2.70 -14.33 -10.30
C LEU A 111 2.06 -14.74 -11.62
N PRO A 112 1.52 -15.97 -11.71
CA PRO A 112 0.67 -16.35 -12.82
C PRO A 112 -0.59 -15.48 -12.89
N LYS A 113 -1.12 -15.29 -14.09
CA LYS A 113 -2.45 -14.74 -14.31
C LYS A 113 -3.48 -15.46 -13.43
N GLY A 114 -4.33 -14.68 -12.77
CA GLY A 114 -5.34 -15.16 -11.84
C GLY A 114 -4.88 -15.19 -10.38
N THR A 115 -3.59 -14.96 -10.10
CA THR A 115 -3.15 -14.74 -8.71
C THR A 115 -3.89 -13.56 -8.10
N LYS A 116 -4.35 -13.74 -6.86
CA LYS A 116 -5.00 -12.72 -6.05
C LYS A 116 -4.02 -12.19 -5.00
N LEU A 117 -3.87 -10.89 -4.94
CA LEU A 117 -3.25 -10.18 -3.83
C LEU A 117 -4.35 -9.75 -2.84
N THR A 118 -4.17 -10.07 -1.58
CA THR A 118 -5.01 -9.62 -0.46
C THR A 118 -4.12 -8.91 0.55
N VAL A 119 -4.46 -7.67 0.90
CA VAL A 119 -3.73 -6.87 1.88
C VAL A 119 -4.66 -6.53 3.05
N ILE A 120 -4.18 -6.84 4.25
CA ILE A 120 -4.86 -6.64 5.52
C ILE A 120 -4.04 -5.63 6.33
N ALA A 121 -4.71 -4.69 6.98
CA ALA A 121 -4.07 -3.72 7.83
C ALA A 121 -4.95 -3.39 9.04
N ASP A 122 -4.29 -3.16 10.16
CA ASP A 122 -4.91 -2.82 11.43
C ASP A 122 -4.44 -1.46 11.94
N TYR A 123 -5.28 -0.82 12.74
CA TYR A 123 -5.06 0.50 13.32
C TYR A 123 -5.22 0.49 14.83
N ASP A 124 -4.43 1.33 15.51
CA ASP A 124 -4.50 1.60 16.94
C ASP A 124 -4.93 3.07 17.18
N ASN A 125 -6.23 3.26 17.39
CA ASN A 125 -6.83 4.52 17.83
C ASN A 125 -7.04 4.57 19.36
N SER A 126 -6.27 3.80 20.12
CA SER A 126 -6.31 3.84 21.59
C SER A 126 -5.41 4.94 22.16
N PRO A 127 -5.59 5.30 23.45
CA PRO A 127 -4.68 6.20 24.17
C PRO A 127 -3.25 5.65 24.35
N ASN A 128 -3.02 4.36 24.10
CA ASN A 128 -1.70 3.73 24.25
C ASN A 128 -0.80 3.97 23.03
N ASN A 129 -1.38 4.31 21.87
CA ASN A 129 -0.61 4.72 20.71
C ASN A 129 -0.08 6.15 20.92
N ARG A 130 1.22 6.29 21.18
CA ARG A 130 1.88 7.58 21.44
C ARG A 130 1.84 8.55 20.26
N ALA A 131 1.63 8.05 19.04
CA ALA A 131 1.50 8.86 17.84
C ALA A 131 0.06 9.35 17.61
N ASN A 132 -0.93 8.82 18.33
CA ASN A 132 -2.32 9.19 18.20
C ASN A 132 -2.57 10.60 18.77
N PRO A 133 -2.95 11.61 17.95
CA PRO A 133 -3.16 12.97 18.42
C PRO A 133 -4.46 13.14 19.22
N ASP A 134 -5.45 12.26 19.00
CA ASP A 134 -6.75 12.32 19.68
C ASP A 134 -7.45 10.94 19.63
N PRO A 135 -7.41 10.15 20.72
CA PRO A 135 -8.05 8.83 20.79
C PRO A 135 -9.58 8.88 20.98
N ASN A 136 -10.15 10.05 21.26
CA ASN A 136 -11.58 10.18 21.55
C ASN A 136 -12.42 10.44 20.29
N ARG A 137 -11.78 10.58 19.13
CA ARG A 137 -12.45 10.86 17.86
C ARG A 137 -12.54 9.62 16.99
N THR A 138 -13.64 9.53 16.25
CA THR A 138 -13.73 8.65 15.09
C THR A 138 -12.81 9.22 14.00
N VAL A 139 -12.04 8.34 13.38
CA VAL A 139 -11.08 8.71 12.34
C VAL A 139 -11.52 8.12 11.01
N TYR A 140 -11.45 8.91 9.95
CA TYR A 140 -11.88 8.54 8.60
C TYR A 140 -10.67 8.52 7.66
N TRP A 141 -10.90 8.01 6.45
CA TRP A 141 -9.90 8.14 5.39
C TRP A 141 -9.66 9.62 5.04
N GLY A 142 -8.40 10.00 4.81
CA GLY A 142 -8.03 11.33 4.34
C GLY A 142 -6.53 11.53 4.22
N ASP A 143 -6.12 12.60 3.53
CA ASP A 143 -4.71 12.86 3.17
C ASP A 143 -3.88 13.43 4.33
N GLN A 144 -4.52 13.90 5.39
CA GLN A 144 -3.80 14.51 6.50
C GLN A 144 -3.30 13.45 7.47
N ALA A 145 -2.13 13.66 8.07
CA ALA A 145 -1.52 12.72 9.00
C ALA A 145 -2.37 12.41 10.26
N TRP A 146 -3.34 13.28 10.60
CA TRP A 146 -4.30 13.03 11.68
C TRP A 146 -5.58 12.31 11.24
N GLU A 147 -5.82 12.21 9.93
CA GLU A 147 -6.73 11.27 9.27
C GLU A 147 -5.96 9.96 8.98
N GLU A 148 -6.50 9.05 8.18
CA GLU A 148 -5.82 7.79 7.87
C GLU A 148 -5.85 7.39 6.39
N MET A 149 -4.91 6.53 6.01
CA MET A 149 -4.87 5.87 4.71
C MET A 149 -4.55 4.39 4.89
N MET A 150 -5.24 3.53 4.14
CA MET A 150 -4.80 2.14 3.92
C MET A 150 -4.35 2.02 2.47
N SER A 151 -3.05 2.20 2.26
CA SER A 151 -2.45 2.30 0.93
C SER A 151 -1.32 1.29 0.76
N PRO A 152 -1.65 0.08 0.29
CA PRO A 152 -0.67 -0.91 -0.11
C PRO A 152 -0.06 -0.51 -1.44
N PHE A 153 1.24 -0.24 -1.44
CA PHE A 153 2.01 -0.02 -2.66
C PHE A 153 2.76 -1.29 -3.03
N PHE A 154 2.85 -1.57 -4.33
CA PHE A 154 3.69 -2.65 -4.84
C PHE A 154 4.08 -2.41 -6.28
N ALA A 155 5.12 -3.12 -6.71
CA ALA A 155 5.62 -3.03 -8.06
C ALA A 155 5.85 -4.38 -8.69
N VAL A 156 5.53 -4.46 -9.98
CA VAL A 156 5.76 -5.65 -10.78
C VAL A 156 6.62 -5.32 -12.00
N ILE A 157 7.31 -6.34 -12.49
CA ILE A 157 7.89 -6.34 -13.82
C ILE A 157 6.94 -7.10 -14.74
N ALA A 158 6.47 -6.42 -15.79
CA ALA A 158 5.55 -6.96 -16.79
C ALA A 158 6.19 -7.00 -18.18
N GLY A 159 5.54 -7.71 -19.11
CA GLY A 159 5.89 -7.66 -20.53
C GLY A 159 5.88 -6.22 -21.07
N ARG A 160 6.72 -5.96 -22.08
CA ARG A 160 6.79 -4.65 -22.73
C ARG A 160 5.46 -4.28 -23.38
N ASN A 161 5.08 -2.99 -23.31
CA ASN A 161 3.87 -2.42 -23.93
C ASN A 161 2.54 -2.98 -23.41
N ILE A 162 2.53 -3.66 -22.26
CA ILE A 162 1.27 -3.99 -21.58
C ILE A 162 0.70 -2.70 -20.99
N ASP A 163 -0.56 -2.41 -21.28
CA ASP A 163 -1.28 -1.31 -20.62
C ASP A 163 -1.39 -1.62 -19.12
N ALA A 164 -0.85 -0.74 -18.27
CA ALA A 164 -0.86 -0.92 -16.82
C ALA A 164 -2.27 -1.15 -16.26
N LYS A 165 -3.30 -0.57 -16.88
CA LYS A 165 -4.71 -0.75 -16.49
C LYS A 165 -5.24 -2.15 -16.76
N LYS A 166 -4.54 -2.95 -17.58
CA LYS A 166 -4.89 -4.34 -17.90
C LYS A 166 -4.10 -5.36 -17.10
N ILE A 167 -3.13 -4.94 -16.28
CA ILE A 167 -2.31 -5.85 -15.48
C ILE A 167 -3.10 -6.43 -14.32
N LEU A 168 -4.02 -5.66 -13.73
CA LEU A 168 -4.83 -6.10 -12.60
C LEU A 168 -6.21 -5.46 -12.59
N ILE A 169 -7.10 -6.06 -11.81
CA ILE A 169 -8.39 -5.48 -11.43
C ILE A 169 -8.52 -5.46 -9.91
N THR A 170 -9.17 -4.42 -9.39
CA THR A 170 -9.57 -4.32 -7.99
C THR A 170 -11.09 -4.39 -7.90
N PRO A 171 -11.66 -5.10 -6.89
CA PRO A 171 -13.11 -5.16 -6.71
C PRO A 171 -13.68 -3.84 -6.21
N THR A 172 -12.86 -3.01 -5.56
CA THR A 172 -13.22 -1.65 -5.13
C THR A 172 -12.59 -0.64 -6.07
N ALA A 173 -13.40 0.25 -6.64
CA ALA A 173 -12.89 1.44 -7.30
C ALA A 173 -12.37 2.40 -6.21
N ALA A 174 -11.07 2.38 -5.94
CA ALA A 174 -10.45 3.45 -5.17
C ALA A 174 -10.69 4.78 -5.90
N ARG A 175 -10.98 5.86 -5.18
CA ARG A 175 -11.02 7.19 -5.81
C ARG A 175 -9.64 7.48 -6.39
N PRO A 176 -9.54 8.03 -7.63
CA PRO A 176 -8.27 8.53 -8.13
C PRO A 176 -7.82 9.68 -7.21
N GLY A 177 -6.67 9.53 -6.55
CA GLY A 177 -6.22 10.50 -5.56
C GLY A 177 -5.04 9.98 -4.74
N ALA A 178 -3.89 9.87 -5.41
CA ALA A 178 -2.56 10.13 -4.89
C ALA A 178 -1.66 10.42 -6.11
#